data_AF-A0A3D2J6Y0-F1
#
_entry.id   AF-A0A3D2J6Y0-F1
#
_cell.length_a   1.000
_cell.length_b   1.000
_cell.length_c   1.000
_cell.angle_alpha   90.00
_cell.angle_beta   90.00
_cell.angle_gamma   90.00
#
_symmetry.space_group_name_H-M   'P 1'
#
loop_
_entity.id
_entity.type
_entity.pdbx_description
1 polymer ?
#
loop_
_entity_poly.entity_id
_entity_poly.type
_entity_poly.pdbx_seq_one_letter_code
_entity_poly.pdbx_strand_id
1 'polypeptide(L)'
;MMEEAPIDLMPPDTKQRAYDVAERARQNSVIQNVVPAILLYTWLLQASQTLHNTARLQNDLGIAYRNLPTGDRGENLRQAITCYDQALLVRTREAAPLDWAATQNNLGNAYAGLPTGDRGDNLRLAIACYEQALEFFTSMHVDHYAQVVKRNLEIAQQELQDLEQE
;
A
#
# COMPACT_ATOMS: atom_id res chain seq x y z
N MET A 1 20.31 -27.07 10.05
CA MET A 1 19.08 -27.45 9.31
C MET A 1 18.65 -26.19 8.58
N MET A 2 19.13 -25.98 7.36
CA MET A 2 18.81 -24.78 6.57
C MET A 2 17.50 -25.07 5.84
N GLU A 3 16.47 -24.27 6.09
CA GLU A 3 15.28 -24.22 5.25
C GLU A 3 15.72 -24.06 3.80
N GLU A 4 15.20 -24.91 2.91
CA GLU A 4 15.40 -24.78 1.48
C GLU A 4 14.90 -23.39 1.04
N ALA A 5 15.86 -22.56 0.63
CA ALA A 5 15.65 -21.14 0.34
C ALA A 5 14.84 -20.95 -0.97
N PRO A 6 14.16 -19.78 -1.13
CA PRO A 6 13.02 -19.52 -2.02
C PRO A 6 13.35 -19.42 -3.53
N ILE A 7 13.99 -20.45 -4.08
CA ILE A 7 14.25 -20.61 -5.51
C ILE A 7 12.95 -20.82 -6.31
N ASP A 8 11.89 -21.30 -5.67
CA ASP A 8 10.62 -21.62 -6.32
C ASP A 8 9.71 -20.41 -6.55
N LEU A 9 10.04 -19.23 -5.99
CA LEU A 9 9.34 -17.98 -6.27
C LEU A 9 9.89 -17.25 -7.50
N MET A 10 11.00 -17.70 -8.08
CA MET A 10 11.57 -17.09 -9.29
C MET A 10 10.84 -17.57 -10.55
N PRO A 11 10.53 -16.68 -11.50
CA PRO A 11 10.07 -17.09 -12.82
C PRO A 11 11.08 -18.07 -13.47
N PRO A 12 10.61 -19.10 -14.20
CA PRO A 12 11.46 -20.17 -14.72
C PRO A 12 12.71 -19.68 -15.47
N ASP A 13 12.57 -18.61 -16.26
CA ASP A 13 13.67 -18.02 -17.04
C ASP A 13 14.76 -17.40 -16.16
N THR A 14 14.38 -16.82 -15.02
CA THR A 14 15.32 -16.19 -14.07
C THR A 14 16.07 -17.26 -13.29
N LYS A 15 15.37 -18.34 -12.93
CA LYS A 15 15.95 -19.54 -12.30
C LYS A 15 16.97 -20.19 -13.25
N GLN A 16 16.60 -20.39 -14.52
CA GLN A 16 17.49 -20.95 -15.54
C GLN A 16 18.73 -20.08 -15.78
N ARG A 17 18.57 -18.76 -15.92
CA ARG A 17 19.71 -17.84 -16.07
C ARG A 17 20.65 -17.86 -14.86
N ALA A 18 20.11 -17.96 -13.65
CA ALA A 18 20.92 -18.10 -12.44
C ALA A 18 21.72 -19.42 -12.44
N TYR A 19 21.10 -20.53 -12.85
CA TYR A 19 21.78 -21.83 -13.00
C TYR A 19 22.87 -21.82 -14.08
N ASP A 20 22.58 -21.31 -15.27
CA ASP A 20 23.54 -21.28 -16.38
C ASP A 20 24.79 -20.45 -16.02
N VAL A 21 24.60 -19.33 -15.32
CA VAL A 21 25.70 -18.48 -14.85
C VAL A 21 26.45 -19.14 -13.69
N ALA A 22 25.75 -19.82 -12.76
CA ALA A 22 26.37 -20.58 -11.68
C ALA A 22 27.23 -21.74 -12.22
N GLU A 23 26.78 -22.42 -13.26
CA GLU A 23 27.49 -23.53 -13.89
C GLU A 23 28.75 -23.07 -14.63
N ARG A 24 28.70 -21.91 -15.29
CA ARG A 24 29.88 -21.24 -15.86
C ARG A 24 30.85 -20.76 -14.78
N ALA A 25 30.34 -20.24 -13.66
CA ALA A 25 31.16 -19.79 -12.53
C ALA A 25 31.80 -20.97 -11.77
N ARG A 26 31.18 -22.16 -11.79
CA ARG A 26 31.70 -23.39 -11.17
C ARG A 26 33.07 -23.80 -11.72
N GLN A 27 33.37 -23.43 -12.96
CA GLN A 27 34.66 -23.67 -13.63
C GLN A 27 35.79 -22.74 -13.13
N ASN A 28 35.47 -21.68 -12.38
CA ASN A 28 36.45 -20.78 -11.75
C ASN A 28 36.32 -20.85 -10.21
N SER A 29 37.29 -21.49 -9.55
CA SER A 29 37.24 -21.95 -8.14
C SER A 29 37.06 -20.87 -7.06
N VAL A 30 37.07 -19.58 -7.41
CA VAL A 30 37.06 -18.46 -6.43
C VAL A 30 35.68 -17.83 -6.24
N ILE A 31 34.70 -18.04 -7.14
CA ILE A 31 33.48 -17.20 -7.20
C ILE A 31 32.16 -18.01 -7.12
N GLN A 32 32.22 -19.30 -6.75
CA GLN A 32 31.08 -20.23 -6.86
C GLN A 32 29.79 -19.76 -6.18
N ASN A 33 29.89 -18.97 -5.09
CA ASN A 33 28.72 -18.55 -4.31
C ASN A 33 28.34 -17.07 -4.49
N VAL A 34 29.19 -16.25 -5.13
CA VAL A 34 28.98 -14.80 -5.18
C VAL A 34 28.10 -14.40 -6.37
N VAL A 35 28.29 -15.03 -7.54
CA VAL A 35 27.53 -14.67 -8.75
C VAL A 35 26.03 -14.97 -8.64
N PRO A 36 25.58 -16.15 -8.17
CA PRO A 36 24.16 -16.43 -8.02
C PRO A 36 23.48 -15.53 -6.99
N ALA A 37 24.19 -15.21 -5.89
CA ALA A 37 23.70 -14.29 -4.86
C ALA A 37 23.51 -12.87 -5.42
N ILE A 38 24.45 -12.35 -6.20
CA ILE A 38 24.32 -11.03 -6.85
C ILE A 38 23.10 -10.97 -7.77
N LEU A 39 22.90 -12.00 -8.60
CA LEU A 39 21.75 -12.07 -9.51
C LEU A 39 20.42 -12.10 -8.74
N LEU A 40 20.35 -12.93 -7.70
CA LEU A 40 19.18 -13.00 -6.83
C LEU A 40 18.89 -11.64 -6.17
N TYR A 41 19.90 -11.01 -5.56
CA TYR A 41 19.72 -9.72 -4.90
C TYR A 41 19.34 -8.61 -5.87
N THR A 42 19.91 -8.60 -7.08
CA THR A 42 19.56 -7.62 -8.11
C THR A 42 18.11 -7.79 -8.56
N TRP A 43 17.66 -9.04 -8.75
CA TRP A 43 16.27 -9.32 -9.09
C TRP A 43 15.32 -8.94 -7.95
N LEU A 44 15.61 -9.30 -6.70
CA LEU A 44 14.81 -8.91 -5.54
C LEU A 44 14.72 -7.38 -5.40
N LEU A 45 15.83 -6.68 -5.63
CA LEU A 45 15.85 -5.21 -5.62
C LEU A 45 14.97 -4.63 -6.74
N GLN A 46 15.04 -5.18 -7.95
CA GLN A 46 14.22 -4.66 -9.05
C GLN A 46 12.75 -5.03 -8.92
N ALA A 47 12.44 -6.22 -8.43
CA ALA A 47 11.08 -6.65 -8.11
C ALA A 47 10.47 -5.75 -7.03
N SER A 48 11.20 -5.47 -5.94
CA SER A 48 10.72 -4.56 -4.88
C SER A 48 10.51 -3.13 -5.37
N GLN A 49 11.40 -2.59 -6.22
CA GLN A 49 11.20 -1.29 -6.86
C GLN A 49 9.93 -1.28 -7.74
N THR A 50 9.68 -2.36 -8.48
CA THR A 50 8.48 -2.50 -9.32
C THR A 50 7.21 -2.53 -8.47
N LEU A 51 7.21 -3.26 -7.36
CA LEU A 51 6.10 -3.28 -6.41
C LEU A 51 5.85 -1.89 -5.81
N HIS A 52 6.89 -1.22 -5.34
CA HIS A 52 6.77 0.12 -4.76
C HIS A 52 6.25 1.16 -5.77
N ASN A 53 6.72 1.10 -7.02
CA ASN A 53 6.22 1.97 -8.09
C ASN A 53 4.75 1.67 -8.42
N THR A 54 4.37 0.39 -8.47
CA THR A 54 2.97 -0.02 -8.68
C THR A 54 2.08 0.52 -7.57
N ALA A 55 2.49 0.40 -6.31
CA ALA A 55 1.73 0.89 -5.17
C ALA A 55 1.55 2.42 -5.20
N ARG A 56 2.58 3.16 -5.62
CA ARG A 56 2.48 4.61 -5.83
C ARG A 56 1.45 4.94 -6.90
N LEU A 57 1.52 4.27 -8.05
CA LEU A 57 0.57 4.48 -9.15
C LEU A 57 -0.86 4.15 -8.74
N GLN A 58 -1.07 3.07 -7.98
CA GLN A 58 -2.38 2.72 -7.43
C GLN A 58 -2.91 3.83 -6.52
N ASN A 59 -2.10 4.34 -5.59
CA ASN A 59 -2.52 5.47 -4.75
C ASN A 59 -2.89 6.71 -5.57
N ASP A 60 -2.09 7.07 -6.56
CA ASP A 60 -2.32 8.27 -7.37
C ASP A 60 -3.58 8.11 -8.24
N LEU A 61 -3.83 6.90 -8.75
CA LEU A 61 -5.06 6.55 -9.44
C LEU A 61 -6.28 6.65 -8.51
N GLY A 62 -6.14 6.20 -7.26
CA GLY A 62 -7.17 6.37 -6.24
C GLY A 62 -7.50 7.84 -5.97
N ILE A 63 -6.48 8.72 -5.92
CA ILE A 63 -6.68 10.17 -5.78
C ILE A 63 -7.41 10.73 -6.99
N ALA A 64 -7.03 10.31 -8.20
CA ALA A 64 -7.66 10.75 -9.44
C ALA A 64 -9.15 10.38 -9.47
N TYR A 65 -9.50 9.12 -9.17
CA TYR A 65 -10.90 8.68 -9.09
C TYR A 65 -11.68 9.44 -8.02
N ARG A 66 -11.10 9.63 -6.81
CA ARG A 66 -11.74 10.38 -5.73
C ARG A 66 -12.01 11.84 -6.10
N ASN A 67 -11.20 12.45 -6.96
CA ASN A 67 -11.35 13.85 -7.35
C ASN A 67 -12.10 14.03 -8.68
N LEU A 68 -12.52 12.95 -9.34
CA LEU A 68 -13.17 13.02 -10.64
C LEU A 68 -14.54 13.72 -10.53
N PRO A 69 -14.78 14.84 -11.24
CA PRO A 69 -16.01 15.61 -11.11
C PRO A 69 -17.17 15.06 -11.96
N THR A 70 -16.89 14.12 -12.87
CA THR A 70 -17.84 13.54 -13.82
C THR A 70 -18.03 12.04 -13.58
N GLY A 71 -19.12 11.48 -14.11
CA GLY A 71 -19.49 10.08 -13.93
C GLY A 71 -20.26 9.81 -12.64
N ASP A 72 -20.46 8.53 -12.34
CA ASP A 72 -21.15 8.10 -11.11
C ASP A 72 -20.22 8.28 -9.91
N ARG A 73 -20.61 9.16 -8.97
CA ARG A 73 -19.80 9.49 -7.80
C ARG A 73 -19.51 8.27 -6.92
N GLY A 74 -20.48 7.38 -6.75
CA GLY A 74 -20.32 6.17 -5.94
C GLY A 74 -19.35 5.20 -6.57
N GLU A 75 -19.44 5.01 -7.89
CA GLU A 75 -18.53 4.14 -8.63
C GLU A 75 -17.10 4.66 -8.61
N ASN A 76 -16.91 5.97 -8.86
CA ASN A 76 -15.60 6.58 -8.77
C ASN A 76 -14.96 6.36 -7.38
N LEU A 77 -15.74 6.49 -6.30
CA LEU A 77 -15.24 6.26 -4.96
C LEU A 77 -14.94 4.78 -4.66
N ARG A 78 -15.73 3.83 -5.18
CA ARG A 78 -15.41 2.39 -5.09
C ARG A 78 -14.12 2.03 -5.82
N GLN A 79 -13.89 2.62 -6.99
CA GLN A 79 -12.62 2.46 -7.72
C GLN A 79 -11.46 3.07 -6.92
N ALA A 80 -11.66 4.23 -6.30
CA ALA A 80 -10.65 4.84 -5.44
C ALA A 80 -10.29 3.94 -4.24
N ILE A 81 -11.29 3.39 -3.55
CA ILE A 81 -11.11 2.44 -2.44
C ILE A 81 -10.29 1.23 -2.90
N THR A 82 -10.68 0.61 -4.02
CA THR A 82 -9.95 -0.54 -4.58
C THR A 82 -8.48 -0.21 -4.85
N CYS A 83 -8.21 0.96 -5.43
CA CYS A 83 -6.84 1.39 -5.70
C CYS A 83 -6.03 1.62 -4.40
N TYR A 84 -6.63 2.23 -3.38
CA TYR A 84 -5.95 2.42 -2.09
C TYR A 84 -5.68 1.08 -1.38
N ASP A 85 -6.63 0.14 -1.39
CA ASP A 85 -6.43 -1.20 -0.83
C ASP A 85 -5.26 -1.93 -1.51
N GLN A 86 -5.17 -1.85 -2.84
CA GLN A 86 -4.03 -2.43 -3.57
C GLN A 86 -2.69 -1.73 -3.21
N ALA A 87 -2.71 -0.42 -3.01
CA ALA A 87 -1.51 0.30 -2.57
C ALA A 87 -1.08 -0.11 -1.15
N LEU A 88 -2.03 -0.36 -0.24
CA LEU A 88 -1.79 -0.76 1.15
C LEU A 88 -1.23 -2.20 1.28
N LEU A 89 -1.36 -3.05 0.26
CA LEU A 89 -0.69 -4.36 0.23
C LEU A 89 0.84 -4.24 0.21
N VAL A 90 1.38 -3.14 -0.32
CA VAL A 90 2.82 -2.89 -0.42
C VAL A 90 3.27 -1.79 0.54
N ARG A 91 2.46 -0.75 0.70
CA ARG A 91 2.69 0.34 1.66
C ARG A 91 2.20 -0.11 3.02
N THR A 92 3.03 -0.83 3.77
CA THR A 92 2.71 -1.25 5.15
C THR A 92 3.29 -0.28 6.17
N ARG A 93 2.87 -0.40 7.43
CA ARG A 93 3.38 0.40 8.55
C ARG A 93 4.88 0.23 8.75
N GLU A 94 5.45 -0.91 8.36
CA GLU A 94 6.88 -1.24 8.48
C GLU A 94 7.66 -0.84 7.23
N ALA A 95 7.13 -1.12 6.04
CA ALA A 95 7.85 -0.96 4.78
C ALA A 95 7.85 0.49 4.28
N ALA A 96 6.74 1.20 4.47
CA ALA A 96 6.58 2.59 4.02
C ALA A 96 5.63 3.36 4.97
N PRO A 97 6.01 3.58 6.23
CA PRO A 97 5.12 4.08 7.29
C PRO A 97 4.39 5.39 6.95
N LEU A 98 5.11 6.35 6.35
CA LEU A 98 4.54 7.65 5.96
C LEU A 98 3.53 7.50 4.81
N ASP A 99 3.90 6.73 3.79
CA ASP A 99 3.03 6.46 2.63
C ASP A 99 1.79 5.66 3.05
N TRP A 100 1.94 4.70 3.96
CA TRP A 100 0.83 3.94 4.55
C TRP A 100 -0.15 4.86 5.25
N ALA A 101 0.31 5.74 6.15
CA ALA A 101 -0.57 6.65 6.88
C ALA A 101 -1.27 7.66 5.93
N ALA A 102 -0.56 8.15 4.92
CA ALA A 102 -1.16 9.01 3.89
C ALA A 102 -2.22 8.28 3.07
N THR A 103 -1.97 7.03 2.66
CA THR A 103 -2.94 6.20 1.95
C THR A 103 -4.14 5.84 2.83
N GLN A 104 -3.94 5.56 4.13
CA GLN A 104 -5.05 5.35 5.08
C GLN A 104 -5.94 6.59 5.20
N ASN A 105 -5.37 7.78 5.34
CA ASN A 105 -6.17 9.02 5.32
C ASN A 105 -6.96 9.17 4.00
N ASN A 106 -6.35 8.86 2.86
CA ASN A 106 -7.03 8.93 1.57
C ASN A 106 -8.18 7.92 1.44
N LEU A 107 -7.99 6.70 1.96
CA LEU A 107 -9.00 5.67 2.05
C LEU A 107 -10.18 6.11 2.95
N GLY A 108 -9.88 6.70 4.11
CA GLY A 108 -10.89 7.27 5.00
C GLY A 108 -11.73 8.35 4.32
N ASN A 109 -11.10 9.23 3.53
CA ASN A 109 -11.82 10.24 2.73
C ASN A 109 -12.73 9.61 1.67
N ALA A 110 -12.34 8.47 1.09
CA ALA A 110 -13.16 7.79 0.10
C ALA A 110 -14.39 7.13 0.73
N TYR A 111 -14.23 6.46 1.87
CA TYR A 111 -15.36 5.91 2.63
C TYR A 111 -16.31 7.00 3.15
N ALA A 112 -15.79 8.07 3.74
CA ALA A 112 -16.59 9.20 4.22
C ALA A 112 -17.36 9.90 3.09
N GLY A 113 -16.88 9.83 1.85
CA GLY A 113 -17.57 10.39 0.69
C GLY A 113 -18.56 9.44 0.00
N LEU A 114 -18.62 8.17 0.38
CA LEU A 114 -19.35 7.14 -0.37
C LEU A 114 -20.87 7.32 -0.20
N PRO A 115 -21.63 7.56 -1.29
CA PRO A 115 -23.08 7.81 -1.22
C PRO A 115 -23.92 6.52 -1.21
N THR A 116 -23.28 5.37 -1.42
CA THR A 116 -23.93 4.06 -1.52
C THR A 116 -23.55 3.16 -0.35
N GLY A 117 -24.42 2.21 0.00
CA GLY A 117 -24.22 1.32 1.15
C GLY A 117 -24.79 1.94 2.43
N ASP A 118 -24.55 1.27 3.56
CA ASP A 118 -24.96 1.79 4.86
C ASP A 118 -24.05 2.95 5.27
N ARG A 119 -24.66 4.11 5.57
CA ARG A 119 -23.90 5.33 5.88
C ARG A 119 -23.10 5.18 7.18
N GLY A 120 -23.67 4.51 8.19
CA GLY A 120 -23.01 4.26 9.46
C GLY A 120 -21.80 3.34 9.33
N ASP A 121 -21.93 2.24 8.57
CA ASP A 121 -20.82 1.34 8.25
C ASP A 121 -19.69 2.08 7.52
N ASN A 122 -20.03 2.89 6.51
CA ASN A 122 -19.06 3.68 5.76
C ASN A 122 -18.30 4.67 6.65
N LEU A 123 -19.00 5.36 7.56
CA LEU A 123 -18.38 6.29 8.51
C LEU A 123 -17.48 5.55 9.52
N ARG A 124 -17.91 4.39 10.03
CA ARG A 124 -17.07 3.55 10.91
C ARG A 124 -15.79 3.10 10.22
N LEU A 125 -15.84 2.70 8.96
CA LEU A 125 -14.65 2.38 8.16
C LEU A 125 -13.75 3.61 7.97
N ALA A 126 -14.33 4.78 7.69
CA ALA A 126 -13.57 6.02 7.55
C ALA A 126 -12.85 6.41 8.84
N ILE A 127 -13.55 6.35 9.97
CA ILE A 127 -13.01 6.63 11.31
C ILE A 127 -11.83 5.71 11.61
N ALA A 128 -11.96 4.40 11.39
CA ALA A 128 -10.87 3.45 11.63
C ALA A 128 -9.63 3.75 10.76
N CYS A 129 -9.81 4.24 9.54
CA CYS A 129 -8.70 4.66 8.68
C CYS A 129 -8.03 5.95 9.20
N TYR A 130 -8.82 6.93 9.63
CA TYR A 130 -8.30 8.18 10.18
C TYR A 130 -7.58 7.99 11.52
N GLU A 131 -8.09 7.13 12.40
CA GLU A 131 -7.45 6.81 13.69
C GLU A 131 -6.04 6.23 13.46
N GLN A 132 -5.92 5.27 12.55
CA GLN A 132 -4.63 4.67 12.17
C GLN A 132 -3.65 5.70 11.61
N ALA A 133 -4.12 6.58 10.71
CA ALA A 133 -3.29 7.64 10.15
C ALA A 133 -2.87 8.68 11.22
N LEU A 134 -3.81 9.07 12.09
CA LEU A 134 -3.58 10.06 13.15
C LEU A 134 -2.58 9.55 14.19
N GLU A 135 -2.74 8.30 14.63
CA GLU A 135 -1.79 7.66 15.55
C GLU A 135 -0.36 7.77 15.03
N PHE A 136 -0.16 7.43 13.75
CA PHE A 136 1.15 7.53 13.11
C PHE A 136 1.65 8.97 13.04
N PHE A 137 0.86 9.91 12.51
CA PHE A 137 1.32 11.30 12.34
C PHE A 137 1.61 11.99 13.68
N THR A 138 0.85 11.69 14.73
CA THR A 138 1.14 12.16 16.09
C THR A 138 2.43 11.54 16.63
N SER A 139 2.63 10.23 16.48
CA SER A 139 3.85 9.56 16.95
C SER A 139 5.13 10.08 16.28
N MET A 140 5.00 10.60 15.06
CA MET A 140 6.12 11.08 14.25
C MET A 140 6.27 12.61 14.24
N HIS A 141 5.50 13.33 15.05
CA HIS A 141 5.51 14.79 15.13
C HIS A 141 5.29 15.47 13.77
N VAL A 142 4.43 14.88 12.93
CA VAL A 142 4.09 15.41 11.61
C VAL A 142 2.81 16.27 11.72
N ASP A 143 2.95 17.40 12.41
CA ASP A 143 1.82 18.18 12.94
C ASP A 143 0.82 18.65 11.88
N HIS A 144 1.29 19.04 10.69
CA HIS A 144 0.43 19.50 9.60
C HIS A 144 -0.54 18.40 9.14
N TYR A 145 -0.04 17.18 8.92
CA TYR A 145 -0.88 16.06 8.50
C TYR A 145 -1.79 15.58 9.64
N ALA A 146 -1.30 15.58 10.88
CA ALA A 146 -2.10 15.23 12.05
C ALA A 146 -3.33 16.15 12.19
N GLN A 147 -3.19 17.47 11.98
CA GLN A 147 -4.30 18.41 12.06
C GLN A 147 -5.39 18.13 11.00
N VAL A 148 -4.99 17.84 9.77
CA VAL A 148 -5.93 17.54 8.67
C VAL A 148 -6.70 16.26 8.97
N VAL A 149 -6.00 15.19 9.37
CA VAL A 149 -6.63 13.90 9.69
C VAL A 149 -7.56 14.03 10.89
N LYS A 150 -7.12 14.74 11.94
CA LYS A 150 -7.94 14.99 13.13
C LYS A 150 -9.25 15.69 12.78
N ARG A 151 -9.20 16.72 11.93
CA ARG A 151 -10.42 17.40 11.46
C ARG A 151 -11.36 16.46 10.72
N ASN A 152 -10.83 15.62 9.83
CA ASN A 152 -11.65 14.67 9.08
C ASN A 152 -12.28 13.62 10.00
N LEU A 153 -11.55 13.17 11.02
CA LEU A 153 -12.02 12.26 12.05
C LEU A 153 -13.18 12.88 12.86
N GLU A 154 -13.02 14.12 13.32
CA GLU A 154 -14.06 14.83 14.09
C GLU A 154 -15.35 15.00 13.28
N ILE A 155 -15.25 15.34 11.99
CA ILE A 155 -16.41 15.45 11.10
C ILE A 155 -17.13 14.11 10.95
N ALA A 156 -16.38 13.03 10.70
CA ALA A 156 -16.97 11.70 10.52
C ALA A 156 -17.61 11.17 11.81
N GLN A 157 -17.02 11.44 12.97
CA GLN A 157 -17.57 11.07 14.27
C GLN A 157 -18.85 11.82 14.58
N GLN A 158 -18.89 13.13 14.33
CA GLN A 158 -20.10 13.93 14.53
C GLN A 158 -21.24 13.42 13.64
N GLU A 159 -20.97 13.18 12.36
CA GLU A 159 -21.98 12.69 11.43
C GLU A 159 -22.51 11.30 11.83
N LEU A 160 -21.64 10.41 12.30
CA LEU A 160 -22.07 9.09 12.79
C LEU A 160 -22.94 9.22 14.05
N GLN A 161 -22.56 10.11 14.98
CA GLN A 161 -23.33 10.36 16.19
C GLN A 161 -24.72 10.94 15.88
N ASP A 162 -24.83 11.81 14.88
CA ASP A 162 -26.10 12.39 14.46
C ASP A 162 -27.02 11.31 13.88
N LEU A 163 -26.48 10.39 13.05
CA LEU A 163 -27.24 9.26 12.48
C LEU A 163 -27.75 8.26 13.53
N GLU A 164 -27.02 8.08 14.63
CA GLU A 164 -27.42 7.17 15.72
C GLU A 164 -28.51 7.77 16.63
N GLN A 165 -28.79 9.07 16.51
CA GLN A 165 -29.81 9.78 17.31
C GLN A 165 -31.14 9.98 16.57
N GLU A 166 -31.21 9.64 15.27
CA GLU A 166 -32.41 9.68 14.43
C GLU A 166 -33.22 8.38 14.47
#